data_AF-A0A7S2M6P9-F1
#
_entry.id   AF-A0A7S2M6P9-F1
#
_cell.length_a   1.000
_cell.length_b   1.000
_cell.length_c   1.000
_cell.angle_alpha   90.00
_cell.angle_beta   90.00
_cell.angle_gamma   90.00
#
_symmetry.space_group_name_H-M   'P 1'
#
loop_
_entity.id
_entity.type
_entity.pdbx_description
1 polymer ?
#
loop_
_entity_poly.entity_id
_entity_poly.type
_entity_poly.pdbx_seq_one_letter_code
_entity_poly.pdbx_strand_id
1 'polypeptide(L)'
;GPPPRLGGVYMLGSCSRTMFDDPRSRKGFIIGDFFVADKSPVRFDESMTLKEDYDFTCSHLDKYGSIMRLNRMTVSAKHYSNSGGAVTVRNTKEEQRNISILHAKWPGVFTDNAKRKNEVLLKWGCVRHKLAVEQATKVKKVTKALKATSKRRL
;
A
#
# COMPACT_ATOMS: atom_id res chain seq x y z
N GLY A 1 -3.33 -11.66 -18.00
CA GLY A 1 -3.83 -10.52 -17.20
C GLY A 1 -3.54 -9.24 -17.93
N PRO A 2 -4.28 -8.15 -17.66
CA PRO A 2 -4.02 -6.85 -18.28
C PRO A 2 -2.60 -6.36 -17.98
N PRO A 3 -2.01 -5.52 -18.86
CA PRO A 3 -0.68 -4.99 -18.65
C PRO A 3 -0.64 -4.14 -17.37
N PRO A 4 0.44 -4.24 -16.57
CA PRO A 4 0.60 -3.42 -15.38
C PRO A 4 0.68 -1.94 -15.78
N ARG A 5 0.01 -1.08 -15.00
CA ARG A 5 0.04 0.39 -15.20
C ARG A 5 0.94 1.12 -14.21
N LEU A 6 1.59 0.37 -13.31
CA LEU A 6 2.59 0.88 -12.38
C LEU A 6 3.84 0.01 -12.48
N GLY A 7 4.97 0.65 -12.71
CA GLY A 7 6.30 0.06 -12.69
C GLY A 7 7.21 0.79 -11.71
N GLY A 8 8.23 0.13 -11.18
CA GLY A 8 9.17 0.79 -10.27
C GLY A 8 10.18 -0.17 -9.67
N VAL A 9 10.80 0.25 -8.59
CA VAL A 9 11.98 -0.44 -8.02
C VAL A 9 11.73 -1.02 -6.64
N TYR A 10 12.66 -1.84 -6.20
CA TYR A 10 12.65 -2.44 -4.88
C TYR A 10 13.08 -1.46 -3.78
N MET A 11 12.55 -1.65 -2.58
CA MET A 11 12.70 -0.77 -1.41
C MET A 11 14.07 -0.81 -0.72
N LEU A 12 15.03 -1.60 -1.22
CA LEU A 12 16.29 -1.87 -0.53
C LEU A 12 17.48 -1.42 -1.37
N GLY A 13 18.39 -0.66 -0.76
CA GLY A 13 19.75 -0.44 -1.27
C GLY A 13 20.68 -1.64 -1.07
N SER A 14 20.20 -2.74 -0.48
CA SER A 14 20.98 -3.97 -0.31
C SER A 14 20.85 -4.83 -1.57
N CYS A 15 21.83 -4.66 -2.47
CA CYS A 15 21.91 -5.41 -3.73
C CYS A 15 21.95 -6.93 -3.52
N SER A 16 22.50 -7.42 -2.40
CA SER A 16 22.60 -8.86 -2.14
C SER A 16 21.22 -9.52 -2.06
N ARG A 17 20.26 -8.94 -1.32
CA ARG A 17 18.90 -9.48 -1.23
C ARG A 17 18.14 -9.46 -2.55
N THR A 18 18.36 -8.43 -3.37
CA THR A 18 17.68 -8.31 -4.67
C THR A 18 18.17 -9.31 -5.71
N MET A 19 19.39 -9.81 -5.57
CA MET A 19 20.00 -10.72 -6.54
C MET A 19 19.54 -12.18 -6.36
N PHE A 20 19.16 -12.56 -5.14
CA PHE A 20 18.64 -13.91 -4.83
C PHE A 20 17.14 -14.09 -5.13
N ASP A 21 16.40 -13.01 -5.39
CA ASP A 21 14.98 -13.06 -5.76
C ASP A 21 14.82 -13.07 -7.30
N ASP A 22 13.60 -13.33 -7.77
CA ASP A 22 13.25 -13.17 -9.19
C ASP A 22 13.61 -11.75 -9.64
N PRO A 23 14.19 -11.54 -10.83
CA PRO A 23 14.52 -10.20 -11.31
C PRO A 23 13.32 -9.25 -11.35
N ARG A 24 12.09 -9.77 -11.43
CA ARG A 24 10.86 -8.98 -11.52
C ARG A 24 9.75 -9.55 -10.64
N SER A 25 8.92 -8.68 -10.08
CA SER A 25 7.71 -9.09 -9.35
C SER A 25 6.47 -8.39 -9.89
N ARG A 26 5.33 -9.09 -9.85
CA ARG A 26 4.03 -8.57 -10.29
C ARG A 26 3.09 -8.16 -9.16
N LYS A 27 3.43 -8.47 -7.91
CA LYS A 27 2.57 -8.29 -6.73
C LYS A 27 3.30 -7.74 -5.50
N GLY A 28 4.37 -6.98 -5.73
CA GLY A 28 5.19 -6.40 -4.67
C GLY A 28 4.92 -4.92 -4.43
N PHE A 29 5.37 -4.42 -3.28
CA PHE A 29 5.47 -2.99 -2.98
C PHE A 29 6.46 -2.29 -3.90
N ILE A 30 6.08 -1.16 -4.49
CA ILE A 30 6.95 -0.24 -5.22
C ILE A 30 7.22 0.99 -4.34
N ILE A 31 8.49 1.33 -4.16
CA ILE A 31 8.91 2.48 -3.34
C ILE A 31 8.66 3.82 -4.06
N GLY A 32 8.26 4.83 -3.29
CA GLY A 32 8.01 6.19 -3.79
C GLY A 32 9.22 6.93 -4.38
N ASP A 33 10.44 6.47 -4.09
CA ASP A 33 11.68 7.08 -4.62
C ASP A 33 11.73 7.08 -6.15
N PHE A 34 11.22 6.02 -6.78
CA PHE A 34 11.16 5.91 -8.23
C PHE A 34 10.09 4.92 -8.68
N PHE A 35 9.13 5.44 -9.44
CA PHE A 35 8.14 4.64 -10.14
C PHE A 35 7.66 5.35 -11.41
N VAL A 36 7.01 4.59 -12.28
CA VAL A 36 6.38 5.05 -13.52
C VAL A 36 4.94 4.59 -13.51
N ALA A 37 4.01 5.54 -13.68
CA ALA A 37 2.58 5.25 -13.84
C ALA A 37 2.16 5.53 -15.29
N ASP A 38 1.74 4.50 -16.02
CA ASP A 38 1.33 4.62 -17.43
C ASP A 38 -0.18 4.80 -17.54
N LYS A 39 -0.63 5.99 -17.95
CA LYS A 39 -2.04 6.32 -18.28
C LYS A 39 -3.06 5.79 -17.26
N SER A 40 -2.67 5.76 -15.98
CA SER A 40 -3.50 5.25 -14.90
C SER A 40 -4.40 6.38 -14.34
N PRO A 41 -5.70 6.15 -14.09
CA PRO A 41 -6.55 7.09 -13.39
C PRO A 41 -6.32 7.09 -11.87
N VAL A 42 -5.51 6.16 -11.34
CA VAL A 42 -5.23 6.09 -9.91
C VAL A 42 -4.48 7.35 -9.49
N ARG A 43 -4.83 7.91 -8.33
CA ARG A 43 -4.23 9.10 -7.73
C ARG A 43 -3.84 8.81 -6.28
N PHE A 44 -2.98 9.65 -5.72
CA PHE A 44 -2.66 9.59 -4.30
C PHE A 44 -3.87 9.96 -3.46
N ASP A 45 -3.93 9.36 -2.27
CA ASP A 45 -4.91 9.72 -1.25
C ASP A 45 -4.42 10.95 -0.49
N GLU A 46 -5.06 12.09 -0.72
CA GLU A 46 -4.69 13.37 -0.12
C GLU A 46 -4.84 13.41 1.41
N SER A 47 -5.53 12.43 2.00
CA SER A 47 -5.63 12.31 3.47
C SER A 47 -4.34 11.75 4.10
N MET A 48 -3.48 11.12 3.30
CA MET A 48 -2.23 10.52 3.73
C MET A 48 -1.06 11.48 3.56
N THR A 49 -0.24 11.59 4.60
CA THR A 49 0.96 12.44 4.61
C THR A 49 2.25 11.63 4.54
N LEU A 50 2.17 10.33 4.81
CA LEU A 50 3.27 9.37 4.78
C LEU A 50 2.71 8.02 4.27
N LYS A 51 3.58 7.19 3.69
CA LYS A 51 3.21 5.84 3.21
C LYS A 51 2.20 5.84 2.06
N GLU A 52 2.10 6.96 1.36
CA GLU A 52 1.28 7.16 0.17
C GLU A 52 1.67 6.20 -0.98
N ASP A 53 2.94 5.81 -1.05
CA ASP A 53 3.47 4.83 -2.01
C ASP A 53 2.93 3.41 -1.78
N TYR A 54 2.70 3.02 -0.52
CA TYR A 54 2.04 1.76 -0.17
C TYR A 54 0.61 1.76 -0.67
N ASP A 55 -0.15 2.83 -0.38
CA ASP A 55 -1.52 2.99 -0.82
C ASP A 55 -1.64 3.03 -2.36
N PHE A 56 -0.75 3.76 -3.01
CA PHE A 56 -0.71 3.88 -4.46
C PHE A 56 -0.40 2.56 -5.14
N THR A 57 0.50 1.76 -4.55
CA THR A 57 0.79 0.39 -5.01
C THR A 57 -0.44 -0.51 -4.86
N CYS A 58 -1.09 -0.51 -3.68
CA CYS A 58 -2.29 -1.29 -3.45
C CYS A 58 -3.43 -0.91 -4.40
N SER A 59 -3.64 0.39 -4.64
CA SER A 59 -4.65 0.90 -5.56
C SER A 59 -4.45 0.40 -7.00
N HIS A 60 -3.20 0.31 -7.47
CA HIS A 60 -2.90 -0.27 -8.78
C HIS A 60 -3.10 -1.79 -8.81
N LEU A 61 -2.70 -2.48 -7.74
CA LEU A 61 -2.87 -3.91 -7.62
C LEU A 61 -4.36 -4.31 -7.54
N ASP A 62 -5.19 -3.52 -6.87
CA ASP A 62 -6.64 -3.73 -6.80
C ASP A 62 -7.29 -3.50 -8.17
N LYS A 63 -6.97 -2.35 -8.81
CA LYS A 63 -7.56 -1.97 -10.10
C LYS A 63 -7.13 -2.84 -11.28
N TYR A 64 -5.86 -3.22 -11.35
CA TYR A 64 -5.28 -3.90 -12.52
C TYR A 64 -4.82 -5.33 -12.24
N GLY A 65 -4.81 -5.77 -10.98
CA GLY A 65 -4.37 -7.11 -10.60
C GLY A 65 -2.86 -7.36 -10.69
N SER A 66 -2.07 -6.39 -11.19
CA SER A 66 -0.63 -6.52 -11.42
C SER A 66 0.09 -5.16 -11.41
N ILE A 67 1.32 -5.18 -10.93
CA ILE A 67 2.35 -4.14 -11.12
C ILE A 67 3.57 -4.73 -11.83
N MET A 68 4.61 -3.93 -12.07
CA MET A 68 5.93 -4.40 -12.52
C MET A 68 7.04 -3.83 -11.65
N ARG A 69 7.52 -4.60 -10.67
CA ARG A 69 8.66 -4.19 -9.85
C ARG A 69 9.93 -4.82 -10.38
N LEU A 70 10.94 -4.01 -10.64
CA LEU A 70 12.28 -4.45 -10.98
C LEU A 70 13.03 -4.68 -9.68
N ASN A 71 13.20 -5.96 -9.30
CA ASN A 71 13.85 -6.30 -8.05
C ASN A 71 15.36 -5.98 -8.11
N ARG A 72 16.00 -6.16 -9.27
CA ARG A 72 17.45 -5.95 -9.46
C ARG A 72 17.86 -4.54 -9.87
N MET A 73 16.92 -3.60 -9.86
CA MET A 73 17.21 -2.18 -10.04
C MET A 73 17.16 -1.52 -8.66
N THR A 74 18.29 -1.02 -8.20
CA THR A 74 18.40 -0.29 -6.94
C THR A 74 18.52 1.21 -7.22
N VAL A 75 17.91 2.01 -6.36
CA VAL A 75 17.94 3.47 -6.45
C VAL A 75 18.64 4.00 -5.20
N SER A 76 19.57 4.93 -5.42
CA SER A 76 20.24 5.66 -4.35
C SER A 76 19.62 7.05 -4.26
N ALA A 77 18.79 7.27 -3.24
CA ALA A 77 18.11 8.54 -3.00
C ALA A 77 18.27 8.96 -1.53
N LYS A 78 18.43 10.27 -1.28
CA LYS A 78 18.50 10.83 0.08
C LYS A 78 17.09 11.01 0.70
N HIS A 79 16.28 9.96 0.74
CA HIS A 79 14.86 10.09 1.14
C HIS A 79 14.59 10.10 2.66
N TYR A 80 15.59 9.78 3.50
CA TYR A 80 15.45 9.82 4.97
C TYR A 80 15.92 11.11 5.63
N SER A 81 16.84 11.84 5.00
CA SER A 81 17.54 12.99 5.62
C SER A 81 17.42 14.29 4.84
N ASN A 82 16.73 14.30 3.69
CA ASN A 82 16.47 15.53 2.96
C ASN A 82 15.62 16.50 3.80
N SER A 83 15.99 17.77 3.82
CA SER A 83 15.19 18.83 4.42
C SER A 83 13.90 19.04 3.62
N GLY A 84 12.75 19.07 4.31
CA GLY A 84 11.44 19.27 3.66
C GLY A 84 10.67 17.97 3.43
N GLY A 85 9.50 18.09 2.79
CA GLY A 85 8.67 16.96 2.37
C GLY A 85 8.28 16.02 3.51
N ALA A 86 8.36 14.71 3.25
CA ALA A 86 8.02 13.67 4.23
C ALA A 86 8.84 13.77 5.53
N VAL A 87 10.09 14.24 5.47
CA VAL A 87 10.94 14.37 6.67
C VAL A 87 10.40 15.42 7.63
N THR A 88 9.82 16.52 7.14
CA THR A 88 9.25 17.59 7.99
C THR A 88 8.02 17.12 8.75
N VAL A 89 7.23 16.22 8.15
CA VAL A 89 5.98 15.73 8.75
C VAL A 89 6.21 14.47 9.59
N ARG A 90 7.32 13.74 9.34
CA ARG A 90 7.62 12.44 9.96
C ARG A 90 7.84 12.57 11.46
N ASN A 91 6.91 12.00 12.20
CA ASN A 91 7.03 11.70 13.62
C ASN A 91 6.22 10.44 13.93
N THR A 92 6.43 9.85 15.12
CA THR A 92 5.75 8.59 15.50
C THR A 92 4.23 8.69 15.42
N LYS A 93 3.63 9.81 15.81
CA LYS A 93 2.17 9.99 15.77
C LYS A 93 1.66 9.97 14.34
N GLU A 94 2.31 10.69 13.43
CA GLU A 94 1.91 10.68 12.02
C GLU A 94 2.19 9.37 11.30
N GLU A 95 3.30 8.71 11.59
CA GLU A 95 3.56 7.37 11.06
C GLU A 95 2.45 6.39 11.46
N GLN A 96 2.04 6.39 12.74
CA GLN A 96 0.96 5.51 13.24
C GLN A 96 -0.42 5.90 12.69
N ARG A 97 -0.70 7.20 12.50
CA ARG A 97 -1.91 7.66 11.82
C ARG A 97 -1.99 7.10 10.40
N ASN A 98 -0.92 7.21 9.61
CA ASN A 98 -0.89 6.71 8.24
C ASN A 98 -0.93 5.16 8.19
N ILE A 99 -0.29 4.45 9.14
CA ILE A 99 -0.42 2.99 9.28
C ILE A 99 -1.88 2.60 9.53
N SER A 100 -2.57 3.32 10.42
CA SER A 100 -3.97 3.06 10.73
C SER A 100 -4.87 3.24 9.51
N ILE A 101 -4.61 4.27 8.69
CA ILE A 101 -5.31 4.49 7.41
C ILE A 101 -5.08 3.30 6.47
N LEU A 102 -3.84 2.83 6.32
CA LEU A 102 -3.52 1.66 5.48
C LEU A 102 -4.26 0.40 5.94
N HIS A 103 -4.29 0.13 7.24
CA HIS A 103 -5.02 -1.03 7.79
C HIS A 103 -6.53 -0.94 7.56
N ALA A 104 -7.11 0.26 7.69
CA ALA A 104 -8.53 0.48 7.46
C ALA A 104 -8.91 0.36 5.98
N LYS A 105 -8.08 0.91 5.09
CA LYS A 105 -8.32 0.92 3.63
C LYS A 105 -8.05 -0.44 3.00
N TRP A 106 -7.01 -1.14 3.48
CA TRP A 106 -6.54 -2.41 2.91
C TRP A 106 -6.49 -3.51 3.98
N PRO A 107 -7.65 -3.95 4.49
CA PRO A 107 -7.70 -4.90 5.59
C PRO A 107 -7.05 -6.22 5.19
N GLY A 108 -6.15 -6.71 6.06
CA GLY A 108 -5.41 -7.95 5.85
C GLY A 108 -4.22 -7.88 4.87
N VAL A 109 -3.96 -6.72 4.24
CA VAL A 109 -2.82 -6.54 3.32
C VAL A 109 -1.53 -6.20 4.08
N PHE A 110 -1.64 -5.45 5.18
CA PHE A 110 -0.49 -4.97 5.94
C PHE A 110 -0.29 -5.74 7.23
N THR A 111 0.98 -5.94 7.60
CA THR A 111 1.39 -6.38 8.95
C THR A 111 2.52 -5.50 9.44
N ASP A 112 2.49 -5.10 10.71
CA ASP A 112 3.57 -4.33 11.32
C ASP A 112 4.92 -5.06 11.21
N ASN A 113 5.98 -4.29 11.00
CA ASN A 113 7.32 -4.81 10.96
C ASN A 113 7.86 -5.02 12.39
N ALA A 114 8.01 -6.29 12.80
CA ALA A 114 8.49 -6.64 14.14
C ALA A 114 9.89 -6.11 14.47
N LYS A 115 10.72 -5.81 13.45
CA LYS A 115 12.10 -5.35 13.64
C LYS A 115 12.27 -3.83 13.55
N ARG A 116 11.36 -3.15 12.86
CA ARG A 116 11.47 -1.72 12.57
C ARG A 116 10.18 -1.02 12.94
N LYS A 117 10.23 -0.22 13.99
CA LYS A 117 9.09 0.59 14.45
C LYS A 117 8.62 1.48 13.31
N ASN A 118 7.31 1.73 13.25
CA ASN A 118 6.68 2.60 12.26
C ASN A 118 6.82 2.12 10.80
N GLU A 119 7.20 0.86 10.56
CA GLU A 119 7.19 0.25 9.23
C GLU A 119 6.13 -0.85 9.12
N VAL A 120 5.61 -1.04 7.91
CA VAL A 120 4.66 -2.10 7.59
C VAL A 120 5.18 -2.94 6.42
N LEU A 121 4.82 -4.22 6.44
CA LEU A 121 5.09 -5.18 5.37
C LEU A 121 3.81 -5.38 4.56
N LEU A 122 3.90 -5.14 3.25
CA LEU A 122 2.83 -5.39 2.29
C LEU A 122 2.79 -6.87 1.91
N LYS A 123 1.64 -7.52 2.11
CA LYS A 123 1.38 -8.93 1.81
C LYS A 123 0.22 -9.07 0.82
N TRP A 124 0.48 -8.76 -0.43
CA TRP A 124 -0.53 -8.84 -1.48
C TRP A 124 -0.84 -10.28 -1.90
N GLY A 125 -2.11 -10.57 -2.17
CA GLY A 125 -2.53 -11.88 -2.65
C GLY A 125 -2.56 -12.99 -1.59
N CYS A 126 -2.34 -12.67 -0.31
CA CYS A 126 -2.62 -13.61 0.77
C CYS A 126 -4.14 -13.80 0.92
N VAL A 127 -4.57 -15.03 1.27
CA VAL A 127 -5.99 -15.41 1.46
C VAL A 127 -6.73 -14.44 2.39
N ARG A 128 -6.01 -13.85 3.35
CA ARG A 128 -6.55 -12.95 4.37
C ARG A 128 -7.18 -11.67 3.81
N HIS A 129 -6.63 -11.10 2.73
CA HIS A 129 -7.21 -9.88 2.16
C HIS A 129 -8.59 -10.12 1.55
N LYS A 130 -8.75 -11.19 0.75
CA LYS A 130 -10.04 -11.55 0.15
C LYS A 130 -11.10 -11.81 1.22
N LEU A 131 -10.76 -12.61 2.23
CA LEU A 131 -11.64 -12.89 3.36
C LEU A 131 -12.02 -11.62 4.13
N ALA A 132 -11.06 -10.73 4.38
CA ALA A 132 -11.31 -9.49 5.11
C ALA A 132 -12.23 -8.53 4.33
N VAL A 133 -12.06 -8.42 3.01
CA VAL A 133 -12.94 -7.63 2.14
C VAL A 133 -14.36 -8.19 2.12
N GLU A 134 -14.50 -9.51 2.00
CA GLU A 134 -15.80 -10.19 2.06
C GLU A 134 -16.51 -9.96 3.40
N GLN A 135 -15.79 -10.10 4.51
CA GLN A 135 -16.32 -9.83 5.85
C GLN A 135 -16.74 -8.37 6.03
N ALA A 136 -15.88 -7.42 5.64
CA ALA A 136 -16.20 -5.99 5.72
C ALA A 136 -17.43 -5.62 4.88
N THR A 137 -17.59 -6.24 3.71
CA THR A 137 -18.76 -6.04 2.84
C THR A 137 -20.05 -6.58 3.46
N LYS A 138 -19.98 -7.75 4.11
CA LYS A 138 -21.12 -8.32 4.86
C LYS A 138 -21.54 -7.41 6.01
N VAL A 139 -20.59 -6.92 6.82
CA VAL A 139 -20.87 -6.01 7.94
C VAL A 139 -21.55 -4.74 7.45
N LYS A 140 -21.01 -4.08 6.42
CA LYS A 140 -21.62 -2.86 5.84
C LYS A 140 -23.06 -3.08 5.36
N LYS A 141 -23.36 -4.22 4.73
CA LYS A 141 -24.74 -4.57 4.32
C LYS A 141 -25.67 -4.71 5.52
N VAL A 142 -25.24 -5.41 6.57
CA VAL A 142 -26.02 -5.60 7.81
C VAL A 142 -26.29 -4.27 8.50
N THR A 143 -25.25 -3.42 8.68
CA THR A 143 -25.41 -2.11 9.33
C THR A 143 -26.34 -1.20 8.54
N LYS A 144 -26.28 -1.23 7.20
CA LYS A 144 -27.18 -0.47 6.33
C LYS A 144 -28.63 -0.96 6.46
N ALA A 145 -28.85 -2.28 6.49
CA ALA A 145 -30.17 -2.87 6.69
C ALA A 145 -30.77 -2.48 8.05
N LEU A 146 -30.00 -2.59 9.14
CA LEU A 146 -30.44 -2.19 10.48
C LEU A 146 -30.84 -0.70 10.56
N LYS A 147 -30.05 0.20 9.95
CA LYS A 147 -30.38 1.63 9.87
C LYS A 147 -31.64 1.91 9.06
N ALA A 148 -31.88 1.17 7.98
CA ALA A 148 -33.09 1.31 7.17
C ALA A 148 -34.35 0.84 7.90
N THR A 149 -34.27 -0.26 8.65
CA THR A 149 -35.40 -0.78 9.44
C THR A 149 -35.73 0.14 10.62
N SER A 150 -34.73 0.74 11.26
CA SER A 150 -34.93 1.71 12.36
C SER A 150 -35.55 3.03 11.89
N LYS A 151 -35.33 3.45 10.64
CA LYS A 151 -35.94 4.66 10.05
C LYS A 151 -37.39 4.45 9.58
N ARG A 152 -37.86 3.21 9.45
CA ARG A 152 -39.25 2.87 9.08
C ARG A 152 -40.19 2.70 10.29
N ARG A 153 -39.65 2.80 11.51
CA ARG A 153 -40.38 2.65 12.79
C ARG A 153 -40.59 3.99 13.53
N LEU A 154 -40.31 5.11 12.87
CA LEU A 154 -40.65 6.48 13.27
C LEU A 154 -41.54 7.07 12.16
#